data_AF-A0A7S3T288-F1
#
_entry.id   AF-A0A7S3T288-F1
#
_cell.length_a   1.000
_cell.length_b   1.000
_cell.length_c   1.000
_cell.angle_alpha   90.00
_cell.angle_beta   90.00
_cell.angle_gamma   90.00
#
_symmetry.space_group_name_H-M   'P 1'
#
loop_
_entity.id
_entity.type
_entity.pdbx_description
1 polymer ?
#
loop_
_entity_poly.entity_id
_entity_poly.type
_entity_poly.pdbx_seq_one_letter_code
_entity_poly.pdbx_strand_id
1 'polypeptide(L)'
;KEFMAKDPTLEDFELELKKYVTYESEIAHIPAKHSIGALSLETAPMKMALKDECQSWKSQYAENLHLQAKGELEEITQWIHDTTRFLKREVTDLEDVRVAMTYLANIREKESTLDMVF
;
A
#
# COMPACT_ATOMS: atom_id res chain seq x y z
N LYS A 1 -10.93 -0.23 -11.60
CA LYS A 1 -9.83 0.26 -12.48
C LYS A 1 -9.58 1.77 -12.37
N GLU A 2 -10.50 2.57 -11.80
CA GLU A 2 -10.29 4.03 -11.62
C GLU A 2 -9.40 4.40 -10.42
N PHE A 3 -9.28 3.54 -9.41
CA PHE A 3 -8.48 3.84 -8.21
C PHE A 3 -6.96 3.82 -8.46
N MET A 4 -6.46 2.81 -9.20
CA MET A 4 -5.04 2.72 -9.59
C MET A 4 -4.58 3.80 -10.58
N ALA A 5 -5.50 4.58 -11.16
CA ALA A 5 -5.15 5.63 -12.13
C ALA A 5 -4.73 6.95 -11.47
N LYS A 6 -4.76 7.03 -10.13
CA LYS A 6 -4.62 8.26 -9.36
C LYS A 6 -3.35 8.40 -8.53
N ASP A 7 -2.39 7.48 -8.62
CA ASP A 7 -1.26 7.40 -7.68
C ASP A 7 -1.73 7.58 -6.22
N PRO A 8 -2.63 6.72 -5.73
CA PRO A 8 -3.21 6.90 -4.41
C PRO A 8 -2.13 6.77 -3.34
N THR A 9 -2.03 7.77 -2.47
CA THR A 9 -1.16 7.72 -1.30
C THR A 9 -1.68 6.70 -0.30
N LEU A 10 -0.81 6.24 0.61
CA LEU A 10 -1.16 5.29 1.66
C LEU A 10 -2.40 5.74 2.48
N GLU A 11 -2.58 7.05 2.64
CA GLU A 11 -3.74 7.67 3.31
C GLU A 11 -5.06 7.47 2.55
N ASP A 12 -5.05 7.57 1.22
CA ASP A 12 -6.23 7.29 0.40
C ASP A 12 -6.60 5.81 0.47
N PHE A 13 -5.60 4.91 0.55
CA PHE A 13 -5.83 3.49 0.80
C PHE A 13 -6.49 3.23 2.16
N GLU A 14 -6.04 3.87 3.23
CA GLU A 14 -6.67 3.75 4.55
C GLU A 14 -8.10 4.29 4.57
N LEU A 15 -8.35 5.42 3.92
CA LEU A 15 -9.69 6.02 3.79
C LEU A 15 -10.67 5.10 3.06
N GLU A 16 -10.23 4.52 1.95
CA GLU A 16 -11.01 3.56 1.17
C GLU A 16 -11.30 2.29 2.00
N LEU A 17 -10.29 1.76 2.69
CA LEU A 17 -10.43 0.60 3.57
C LEU A 17 -11.43 0.86 4.71
N LYS A 18 -11.36 2.05 5.32
CA LYS A 18 -12.25 2.47 6.39
C LYS A 18 -13.71 2.60 5.93
N LYS A 19 -13.95 3.01 4.67
CA LYS A 19 -15.28 2.97 4.06
C LYS A 19 -15.79 1.54 3.96
N TYR A 20 -14.99 0.60 3.44
CA TYR A 20 -15.41 -0.80 3.34
C TYR A 20 -15.73 -1.44 4.70
N VAL A 21 -14.96 -1.11 5.74
CA VAL A 21 -15.25 -1.54 7.13
C VAL A 21 -16.57 -0.95 7.63
N THR A 22 -16.87 0.30 7.28
CA THR A 22 -18.14 0.95 7.64
C THR A 22 -19.31 0.28 6.94
N TYR A 23 -19.19 0.00 5.64
CA TYR A 23 -20.19 -0.75 4.88
C TYR A 23 -20.41 -2.16 5.43
N GLU A 24 -19.35 -2.87 5.82
CA GLU A 24 -19.48 -4.19 6.46
C GLU A 24 -20.29 -4.12 7.77
N SER A 25 -20.10 -3.07 8.56
CA SER A 25 -20.87 -2.81 9.78
C SER A 25 -22.35 -2.51 9.48
N GLU A 26 -22.64 -1.71 8.45
CA GLU A 26 -24.01 -1.43 8.00
C GLU A 26 -24.72 -2.70 7.51
N ILE A 27 -24.03 -3.53 6.73
CA ILE A 27 -24.51 -4.82 6.24
C ILE A 27 -24.75 -5.79 7.42
N ALA A 28 -23.90 -5.75 8.44
CA ALA A 28 -24.09 -6.52 9.67
C ALA A 28 -25.36 -6.10 10.43
N HIS A 29 -25.76 -4.83 10.35
CA HIS A 29 -26.93 -4.27 11.02
C HIS A 29 -28.27 -4.60 10.33
N ILE A 30 -28.25 -5.05 9.08
CA ILE A 30 -29.47 -5.45 8.35
C ILE A 30 -30.09 -6.70 9.01
N PRO A 31 -31.39 -6.67 9.36
CA PRO A 31 -32.08 -7.80 9.95
C PRO A 31 -32.17 -8.97 8.96
N ALA A 32 -31.86 -10.18 9.44
CA ALA A 32 -31.80 -11.41 8.64
C ALA A 32 -33.17 -11.88 8.10
N LYS A 33 -34.26 -11.35 8.65
CA LYS A 33 -35.63 -11.57 8.19
C LYS A 33 -36.37 -10.24 8.21
N HIS A 34 -36.87 -9.83 7.05
CA HIS A 34 -37.72 -8.66 6.92
C HIS A 34 -39.14 -9.12 6.58
N SER A 35 -40.07 -8.96 7.52
CA SER A 35 -41.49 -9.30 7.32
C SER A 35 -42.21 -8.13 6.65
N ILE A 36 -42.67 -8.34 5.41
CA ILE A 36 -43.51 -7.40 4.66
C ILE A 36 -44.94 -7.95 4.64
N GLY A 37 -45.77 -7.54 5.61
CA GLY A 37 -47.15 -7.98 5.70
C GLY A 37 -47.28 -9.51 5.86
N ALA A 38 -47.81 -10.20 4.86
CA ALA A 38 -47.95 -11.66 4.83
C ALA A 38 -46.72 -12.41 4.29
N LEU A 39 -45.67 -11.69 3.87
CA LEU A 39 -44.45 -12.25 3.28
C LEU A 39 -43.26 -12.04 4.22
N SER A 40 -42.37 -13.03 4.32
CA SER A 40 -41.10 -12.90 5.05
C SER A 40 -39.95 -13.05 4.07
N LEU A 41 -39.14 -12.01 3.94
CA LEU A 41 -37.92 -12.02 3.13
C LEU A 41 -36.75 -12.47 4.01
N GLU A 42 -36.18 -13.63 3.70
CA GLU A 42 -34.97 -14.13 4.33
C GLU A 42 -33.75 -13.54 3.64
N THR A 43 -33.10 -12.58 4.29
CA THR A 43 -31.93 -11.84 3.76
C THR A 43 -30.59 -12.48 4.15
N ALA A 44 -30.63 -13.62 4.86
CA ALA A 44 -29.46 -14.35 5.31
C ALA A 44 -28.47 -14.74 4.19
N PRO A 45 -28.89 -15.37 3.06
CA PRO A 45 -27.95 -15.71 1.98
C PRO A 45 -27.38 -14.47 1.28
N MET A 46 -28.18 -13.41 1.15
CA MET A 46 -27.75 -12.15 0.55
C MET A 46 -26.71 -11.42 1.41
N LYS A 47 -26.88 -11.44 2.74
CA LYS A 47 -25.89 -10.92 3.71
C LYS A 47 -24.57 -11.68 3.64
N MET A 48 -24.62 -13.00 3.48
CA MET A 48 -23.43 -13.84 3.39
C MET A 48 -22.65 -13.55 2.10
N ALA A 49 -23.33 -13.52 0.95
CA ALA A 49 -22.69 -13.18 -0.32
C ALA A 49 -22.05 -11.78 -0.31
N LEU A 50 -22.72 -10.79 0.28
CA LEU A 50 -22.19 -9.43 0.36
C LEU A 50 -20.94 -9.34 1.26
N LYS A 51 -20.93 -10.10 2.36
CA LYS A 51 -19.77 -10.20 3.26
C LYS A 51 -18.58 -10.87 2.57
N ASP A 52 -18.83 -11.94 1.84
CA ASP A 52 -17.79 -12.67 1.09
C ASP A 52 -17.17 -11.78 0.01
N GLU A 53 -17.98 -11.00 -0.72
CA GLU A 53 -17.47 -10.01 -1.67
C GLU A 53 -16.63 -8.93 -0.98
N CYS A 54 -17.11 -8.36 0.14
CA CYS A 54 -16.32 -7.36 0.89
C CYS A 54 -14.98 -7.92 1.37
N GLN A 55 -14.94 -9.18 1.83
CA GLN A 55 -13.68 -9.84 2.20
C GLN A 55 -12.76 -10.03 0.99
N SER A 56 -13.29 -10.50 -0.14
CA SER A 56 -12.51 -10.66 -1.37
C SER A 56 -11.90 -9.33 -1.81
N TRP A 57 -12.68 -8.24 -1.76
CA TRP A 57 -12.19 -6.91 -2.12
C TRP A 57 -11.11 -6.43 -1.15
N LYS A 58 -11.30 -6.64 0.16
CA LYS A 58 -10.29 -6.29 1.18
C LYS A 58 -8.97 -7.03 0.97
N SER A 59 -9.03 -8.33 0.68
CA SER A 59 -7.84 -9.15 0.42
C SER A 59 -7.11 -8.71 -0.85
N GLN A 60 -7.83 -8.50 -1.96
CA GLN A 60 -7.23 -8.01 -3.20
C GLN A 60 -6.60 -6.63 -3.01
N TYR A 61 -7.23 -5.76 -2.22
CA TYR A 61 -6.73 -4.43 -1.96
C TYR A 61 -5.45 -4.45 -1.11
N ALA A 62 -5.42 -5.28 -0.07
CA ALA A 62 -4.24 -5.50 0.76
C ALA A 62 -3.07 -6.10 -0.04
N GLU A 63 -3.34 -7.03 -0.95
CA GLU A 63 -2.33 -7.62 -1.81
C GLU A 63 -1.71 -6.57 -2.76
N ASN A 64 -2.53 -5.72 -3.38
CA ASN A 64 -2.04 -4.64 -4.24
C ASN A 64 -1.18 -3.62 -3.46
N LEU A 65 -1.63 -3.21 -2.26
CA LEU A 65 -0.86 -2.33 -1.39
C LEU A 65 0.48 -2.96 -1.00
N HIS A 66 0.48 -4.25 -0.67
CA HIS A 66 1.69 -4.97 -0.31
C HIS A 66 2.66 -5.08 -1.49
N LEU A 67 2.17 -5.30 -2.71
CA LEU A 67 2.99 -5.32 -3.92
C LEU A 67 3.63 -3.95 -4.21
N GLN A 68 2.88 -2.86 -4.02
CA GLN A 68 3.41 -1.51 -4.19
C GLN A 68 4.50 -1.20 -3.16
N ALA A 69 4.21 -1.41 -1.87
CA ALA A 69 5.17 -1.20 -0.79
C ALA A 69 6.42 -2.08 -0.96
N LYS A 70 6.25 -3.31 -1.45
CA LYS A 70 7.37 -4.19 -1.77
C LYS A 70 8.23 -3.63 -2.91
N GLY A 71 7.63 -3.07 -3.96
CA GLY A 71 8.36 -2.43 -5.06
C GLY A 71 9.19 -1.24 -4.58
N GLU A 72 8.61 -0.36 -3.77
CA GLU A 72 9.30 0.78 -3.17
C GLU A 72 10.47 0.33 -2.26
N LEU A 73 10.25 -0.72 -1.44
CA LEU A 73 11.31 -1.32 -0.61
C LEU A 73 12.43 -1.97 -1.44
N GLU A 74 12.09 -2.63 -2.54
CA GLU A 74 13.08 -3.24 -3.44
C GLU A 74 13.93 -2.17 -4.13
N GLU A 75 13.34 -1.05 -4.55
CA GLU A 75 14.07 0.09 -5.11
C GLU A 75 15.06 0.68 -4.10
N ILE A 76 14.60 0.92 -2.87
CA ILE A 76 15.46 1.41 -1.77
C ILE A 76 16.58 0.41 -1.48
N THR A 77 16.27 -0.89 -1.43
CA THR A 77 17.25 -1.94 -1.13
C THR A 77 18.30 -2.05 -2.23
N GLN A 78 17.91 -1.97 -3.50
CA GLN A 78 18.85 -1.92 -4.62
C GLN A 78 19.75 -0.70 -4.53
N TRP A 79 19.18 0.47 -4.22
CA TRP A 79 19.96 1.68 -4.06
C TRP A 79 20.98 1.60 -2.90
N ILE A 80 20.60 1.03 -1.76
CA ILE A 80 21.54 0.76 -0.65
C ILE A 80 22.63 -0.19 -1.11
N HIS A 81 22.28 -1.23 -1.87
CA HIS A 81 23.24 -2.23 -2.31
C HIS A 81 24.26 -1.64 -3.30
N ASP A 82 23.81 -0.83 -4.26
CA ASP A 82 24.67 -0.11 -5.19
C ASP A 82 25.56 0.87 -4.44
N THR A 83 25.00 1.67 -3.54
CA THR A 83 25.76 2.60 -2.69
C THR A 83 26.85 1.88 -1.89
N THR A 84 26.52 0.74 -1.28
CA THR A 84 27.47 -0.09 -0.52
C THR A 84 28.57 -0.67 -1.40
N ARG A 85 28.23 -1.09 -2.63
CA ARG A 85 29.18 -1.63 -3.59
C ARG A 85 30.14 -0.56 -4.10
N PHE A 86 29.66 0.65 -4.33
CA PHE A 86 30.49 1.78 -4.74
C PHE A 86 31.40 2.28 -3.61
N LEU A 87 30.90 2.35 -2.38
CA LEU A 87 31.71 2.69 -1.19
C LEU A 87 32.82 1.66 -0.90
N LYS A 88 32.62 0.39 -1.27
CA LYS A 88 33.62 -0.68 -1.12
C LYS A 88 34.72 -0.66 -2.18
N ARG A 89 34.61 0.14 -3.24
CA ARG A 89 35.63 0.21 -4.30
C ARG A 89 36.85 1.00 -3.79
N GLU A 90 38.05 0.43 -3.94
CA GLU A 90 39.30 1.13 -3.61
C GLU A 90 39.44 2.40 -4.45
N VAL A 91 39.73 3.51 -3.79
CA VAL A 91 39.88 4.83 -4.41
C VAL A 91 41.33 4.98 -4.85
N THR A 92 41.58 4.86 -6.15
CA THR A 92 42.93 4.88 -6.72
C THR A 92 43.36 6.24 -7.25
N ASP A 93 42.42 7.10 -7.68
CA ASP A 93 42.71 8.40 -8.28
C ASP A 93 41.97 9.58 -7.62
N LEU A 94 42.47 10.79 -7.82
CA LEU A 94 41.85 12.03 -7.30
C LEU A 94 40.48 12.31 -7.93
N GLU A 95 40.26 11.83 -9.15
CA GLU A 95 38.96 11.86 -9.81
C GLU A 95 37.95 10.93 -9.12
N ASP A 96 38.41 9.76 -8.66
CA ASP A 96 37.55 8.80 -7.93
C ASP A 96 37.07 9.40 -6.58
N VAL A 97 37.91 10.19 -5.90
CA VAL A 97 37.54 10.92 -4.66
C VAL A 97 36.44 11.94 -4.95
N ARG A 98 36.55 12.68 -6.07
CA ARG A 98 35.58 13.71 -6.46
C ARG A 98 34.21 13.10 -6.71
N VAL A 99 34.18 12.00 -7.48
CA VAL A 99 32.95 11.25 -7.78
C VAL A 99 32.33 10.69 -6.50
N ALA A 100 33.15 10.12 -5.59
CA ALA A 100 32.67 9.60 -4.30
C ALA A 100 32.05 10.69 -3.42
N MET A 101 32.65 11.88 -3.35
CA MET A 101 32.13 13.04 -2.61
C MET A 101 30.78 13.54 -3.16
N THR A 102 30.66 13.69 -4.49
CA THR A 102 29.39 14.11 -5.13
C THR A 102 28.29 13.08 -4.94
N TYR A 103 28.65 11.79 -4.93
CA TYR A 103 27.70 10.71 -4.70
C TYR A 103 27.25 10.65 -3.24
N LEU A 104 28.16 10.82 -2.28
CA LEU A 104 27.84 10.93 -0.85
C LEU A 104 26.93 12.13 -0.53
N ALA A 105 27.12 13.25 -1.22
CA ALA A 105 26.22 14.40 -1.09
C ALA A 105 24.80 14.07 -1.58
N ASN A 106 24.67 13.41 -2.74
CA ASN A 106 23.38 12.92 -3.25
C ASN A 106 22.74 11.88 -2.31
N ILE A 107 23.54 10.98 -1.74
CA ILE A 107 23.07 9.98 -0.77
C ILE A 107 22.46 10.67 0.44
N ARG A 108 23.15 11.66 1.00
CA ARG A 108 22.68 12.40 2.17
C ARG A 108 21.38 13.17 1.90
N GLU A 109 21.23 13.72 0.70
CA GLU A 109 20.00 14.42 0.29
C GLU A 109 18.82 13.44 0.12
N LYS A 110 19.09 12.26 -0.43
CA LYS A 110 18.09 11.19 -0.59
C LYS A 110 17.71 10.54 0.74
N GLU A 111 18.66 10.25 1.63
CA GLU A 111 18.40 9.79 3.00
C GLU A 111 17.51 10.79 3.74
N SER A 112 17.82 12.09 3.65
CA SER A 112 17.02 13.14 4.29
C SER A 112 15.60 13.25 3.72
N THR A 113 15.37 12.79 2.49
CA THR A 113 14.05 12.74 1.87
C THR A 113 13.29 11.49 2.33
N LEU A 114 13.96 10.35 2.44
CA LEU A 114 13.37 9.11 2.96
C LEU A 114 12.96 9.24 4.44
N ASP A 115 13.79 9.85 5.28
CA ASP A 115 13.47 10.16 6.70
C ASP A 115 12.29 11.13 6.86
N MET A 116 11.90 11.84 5.80
CA MET A 116 10.74 12.74 5.82
C MET A 116 9.43 12.04 5.44
N VAL A 117 9.51 10.87 4.80
CA VAL A 117 8.37 10.12 4.25
C VAL A 117 7.98 8.94 5.15
N PHE A 118 8.90 8.42 5.96
CA PHE A 118 8.68 7.41 6.99
C PHE A 118 8.48 8.04 8.38
#